data_AF-A0A5C5T4N6-F1
#
_entry.id   AF-A0A5C5T4N6-F1
#
_cell.length_a   1.000
_cell.length_b   1.000
_cell.length_c   1.000
_cell.angle_alpha   90.00
_cell.angle_beta   90.00
_cell.angle_gamma   90.00
#
_symmetry.space_group_name_H-M   'P 1'
#
loop_
_entity.id
_entity.type
_entity.pdbx_description
1 polymer ?
#
loop_
_entity_poly.entity_id
_entity_poly.type
_entity_poly.pdbx_seq_one_letter_code
_entity_poly.pdbx_strand_id
1 'polypeptide(L)'
;MSRITFLASSKPFEIPEEIQAHNQHVHFENEEDVIFFSVQKIDENWLKEIQDLFSLPYIYEVEGAGSQLFLTYLENHMETGDVLEIYSVPNQHAFHSYKKKAQEMPEPIEVNTGNHTYRDASGLYQLKPKKWLEELSRRNYITHHGITTFVKY
;
A
#
# COMPACT_ATOMS: atom_id res chain seq x y z
N MET A 1 -2.32 19.50 -0.99
CA MET A 1 -1.06 18.95 -0.43
C MET A 1 -0.67 17.78 -1.31
N SER A 2 0.58 17.69 -1.79
CA SER A 2 1.05 16.57 -2.62
C SER A 2 1.49 15.40 -1.72
N ARG A 3 0.57 14.47 -1.48
CA ARG A 3 0.88 13.17 -0.88
C ARG A 3 1.71 12.36 -1.88
N ILE A 4 2.70 11.63 -1.38
CA ILE A 4 3.43 10.63 -2.16
C ILE A 4 3.36 9.29 -1.42
N THR A 5 3.18 8.22 -2.18
CA THR A 5 3.12 6.86 -1.62
C THR A 5 4.03 5.96 -2.45
N PHE A 6 4.78 5.13 -1.75
CA PHE A 6 5.69 4.16 -2.33
C PHE A 6 5.21 2.76 -2.01
N LEU A 7 5.40 1.87 -2.98
CA LEU A 7 5.13 0.44 -2.85
C LEU A 7 6.39 -0.33 -3.22
N ALA A 8 6.81 -1.25 -2.37
CA ALA A 8 7.83 -2.23 -2.68
C ALA A 8 7.20 -3.63 -2.76
N SER A 9 7.73 -4.49 -3.63
CA SER A 9 7.17 -5.81 -3.91
C SER A 9 8.26 -6.88 -3.97
N SER A 10 7.93 -8.10 -3.55
CA SER A 10 8.83 -9.26 -3.61
C SER A 10 9.13 -9.72 -5.04
N LYS A 11 8.23 -9.41 -5.98
CA LYS A 11 8.35 -9.69 -7.42
C LYS A 11 8.01 -8.44 -8.25
N PRO A 12 8.38 -8.37 -9.55
CA PRO A 12 7.95 -7.29 -10.42
C PRO A 12 6.43 -7.08 -10.32
N PHE A 13 6.01 -5.85 -10.07
CA PHE A 13 4.61 -5.51 -9.87
C PHE A 13 3.95 -5.14 -11.20
N GLU A 14 2.86 -5.83 -11.52
CA GLU A 14 2.04 -5.57 -12.69
C GLU A 14 0.60 -5.30 -12.27
N ILE A 15 0.00 -4.23 -12.80
CA ILE A 15 -1.42 -3.93 -12.56
C ILE A 15 -2.26 -4.88 -13.43
N PRO A 16 -3.18 -5.67 -12.84
CA PRO A 16 -4.07 -6.56 -13.59
C PRO A 16 -4.92 -5.83 -14.62
N GLU A 17 -5.25 -6.50 -15.73
CA GLU A 17 -5.99 -5.92 -16.86
C GLU A 17 -7.35 -5.33 -16.43
N GLU A 18 -8.05 -5.95 -15.48
CA GLU A 18 -9.31 -5.46 -14.96
C GLU A 18 -9.18 -4.11 -14.24
N ILE A 19 -8.09 -3.88 -13.52
CA ILE A 19 -7.80 -2.61 -12.84
C ILE A 19 -7.37 -1.57 -13.88
N GLN A 20 -6.57 -1.97 -14.89
CA GLN A 20 -6.22 -1.07 -15.99
C GLN A 20 -7.46 -0.62 -16.77
N ALA A 21 -8.35 -1.55 -17.09
CA ALA A 21 -9.61 -1.28 -17.76
C ALA A 21 -10.46 -0.33 -16.91
N HIS A 22 -10.59 -0.57 -15.60
CA HIS A 22 -11.32 0.34 -14.70
C HIS A 22 -10.73 1.75 -14.72
N ASN A 23 -9.41 1.90 -14.59
CA ASN A 23 -8.73 3.19 -14.61
C ASN A 23 -8.91 3.95 -15.95
N GLN A 24 -9.20 3.25 -17.05
CA GLN A 24 -9.44 3.84 -18.38
C GLN A 24 -10.89 4.30 -18.60
N HIS A 25 -11.83 3.97 -17.69
CA HIS A 25 -13.20 4.45 -17.82
C HIS A 25 -13.26 5.95 -17.50
N VAL A 26 -13.60 6.77 -18.49
CA VAL A 26 -13.52 8.24 -18.44
C VAL A 26 -14.80 8.91 -17.90
N HIS A 27 -15.84 8.12 -17.62
CA HIS A 27 -17.13 8.64 -17.17
C HIS A 27 -17.38 8.31 -15.69
N PHE A 28 -16.98 9.23 -14.82
CA PHE A 28 -17.44 9.28 -13.44
C PHE A 28 -18.41 10.46 -13.30
N GLU A 29 -19.60 10.23 -12.73
CA GLU A 29 -20.61 11.27 -12.55
C GLU A 29 -20.18 12.30 -11.47
N ASN A 30 -19.35 11.88 -10.50
CA ASN A 30 -18.78 12.75 -9.47
C ASN A 30 -17.27 12.51 -9.32
N GLU A 31 -16.50 13.56 -8.99
CA GLU A 31 -15.05 13.45 -8.70
C GLU A 31 -14.77 12.53 -7.49
N GLU A 32 -15.72 12.42 -6.55
CA GLU A 32 -15.62 11.56 -5.36
C GLU A 32 -15.77 10.07 -5.69
N ASP A 33 -16.30 9.73 -6.86
CA ASP A 33 -16.48 8.34 -7.34
C ASP A 33 -15.24 7.82 -8.10
N VAL A 34 -14.23 8.67 -8.32
CA VAL A 34 -12.99 8.31 -9.02
C VAL A 34 -12.12 7.45 -8.09
N ILE A 35 -12.35 6.14 -8.12
CA ILE A 35 -11.49 5.15 -7.48
C ILE A 35 -10.47 4.70 -8.53
N PHE A 36 -9.17 4.86 -8.22
CA PHE A 36 -8.10 4.38 -9.08
C PHE A 36 -7.02 3.71 -8.25
N PHE A 37 -6.29 2.79 -8.87
CA PHE A 37 -5.07 2.19 -8.32
C PHE A 37 -4.06 2.09 -9.44
N SER A 38 -2.97 2.84 -9.35
CA SER A 38 -1.95 2.92 -10.40
C SER A 38 -0.56 2.76 -9.78
N VAL A 39 0.33 2.11 -10.53
CA VAL A 39 1.71 1.89 -10.13
C VAL A 39 2.61 2.39 -11.25
N GLN A 40 3.59 3.21 -10.89
CA GLN A 40 4.51 3.86 -11.82
C GLN A 40 5.95 3.57 -11.42
N LYS A 41 6.84 3.56 -12.41
CA LYS A 41 8.27 3.47 -12.12
C LYS A 41 8.69 4.68 -11.29
N ILE A 42 9.34 4.40 -10.16
CA ILE A 42 9.86 5.44 -9.29
C ILE A 42 10.98 6.25 -9.99
N ASP A 43 10.99 7.56 -9.77
CA ASP A 43 12.07 8.44 -10.19
C ASP A 43 13.40 8.08 -9.48
N GLU A 44 14.53 8.30 -10.16
CA GLU A 44 15.85 7.95 -9.61
C GLU A 44 16.21 8.70 -8.33
N ASN A 45 15.73 9.94 -8.16
CA ASN A 45 15.98 10.69 -6.93
C ASN A 45 15.18 10.10 -5.78
N TRP A 46 13.89 9.80 -6.00
CA TRP A 46 13.06 9.16 -5.00
C TRP A 46 13.56 7.76 -4.63
N LEU A 47 14.03 6.98 -5.60
CA LEU A 47 14.59 5.66 -5.34
C LEU A 47 15.76 5.72 -4.36
N LYS A 48 16.72 6.62 -4.57
CA LYS A 48 17.87 6.82 -3.66
C LYS A 48 17.43 7.19 -2.24
N GLU A 49 16.36 7.97 -2.14
CA GLU A 49 15.82 8.46 -0.88
C GLU A 49 15.01 7.42 -0.09
N ILE A 50 14.46 6.39 -0.73
CA ILE A 50 13.54 5.44 -0.09
C ILE A 50 14.06 4.00 -0.02
N GLN A 51 15.08 3.64 -0.80
CA GLN A 51 15.58 2.26 -0.90
C GLN A 51 16.03 1.64 0.43
N ASP A 52 16.47 2.45 1.40
CA ASP A 52 16.92 2.01 2.73
C ASP A 52 15.76 1.77 3.70
N LEU A 53 14.54 2.16 3.33
CA LEU A 53 13.35 1.96 4.15
C LEU A 53 12.65 0.64 3.86
N PHE A 54 12.74 0.15 2.63
CA PHE A 54 12.11 -1.09 2.19
C PHE A 54 13.06 -2.27 2.29
N SER A 55 12.52 -3.45 2.56
CA SER A 55 13.27 -4.71 2.52
C SER A 55 13.22 -5.36 1.13
N LEU A 56 12.27 -4.93 0.28
CA LEU A 56 11.99 -5.53 -1.02
C LEU A 56 12.66 -4.78 -2.18
N PRO A 57 13.08 -5.49 -3.24
CA PRO A 57 13.93 -4.91 -4.29
C PRO A 57 13.16 -4.13 -5.37
N TYR A 58 11.89 -4.43 -5.60
CA TYR A 58 11.10 -3.79 -6.66
C TYR A 58 10.28 -2.65 -6.07
N ILE A 59 10.75 -1.41 -6.22
CA ILE A 59 10.15 -0.20 -5.62
C ILE A 59 9.47 0.64 -6.70
N TYR A 60 8.29 1.14 -6.38
CA TYR A 60 7.41 1.91 -7.25
C TYR A 60 6.82 3.13 -6.53
N GLU A 61 6.41 4.12 -7.31
CA GLU A 61 5.46 5.13 -6.86
C GLU A 61 4.04 4.61 -7.13
N VAL A 62 3.15 4.78 -6.17
CA VAL A 62 1.79 4.24 -6.24
C VAL A 62 0.78 5.32 -5.90
N GLU A 63 -0.33 5.33 -6.63
CA GLU A 63 -1.50 6.11 -6.29
C GLU A 63 -2.68 5.19 -6.00
N GLY A 64 -3.52 5.59 -5.06
CA GLY A 64 -4.70 4.80 -4.71
C GLY A 64 -4.41 3.54 -3.89
N ALA A 65 -3.25 3.45 -3.21
CA ALA A 65 -2.94 2.34 -2.29
C ALA A 65 -3.87 2.24 -1.07
N GLY A 66 -4.74 3.23 -0.84
CA GLY A 66 -5.82 3.17 0.16
C GLY A 66 -7.21 2.90 -0.44
N SER A 67 -7.28 2.57 -1.73
CA SER A 67 -8.54 2.43 -2.47
C SER A 67 -9.13 1.03 -2.37
N GLN A 68 -10.42 0.92 -2.71
CA GLN A 68 -11.08 -0.38 -2.84
C GLN A 68 -10.45 -1.26 -3.95
N LEU A 69 -9.88 -0.65 -5.00
CA LEU A 69 -9.18 -1.39 -6.06
C LEU A 69 -7.89 -2.02 -5.54
N PHE A 70 -7.14 -1.32 -4.70
CA PHE A 70 -5.96 -1.89 -4.04
C PHE A 70 -6.35 -3.06 -3.13
N LEU A 71 -7.41 -2.90 -2.34
CA LEU A 71 -7.94 -3.99 -1.51
C LEU A 71 -8.37 -5.20 -2.34
N THR A 72 -8.99 -4.97 -3.49
CA THR A 72 -9.37 -6.03 -4.45
C THR A 72 -8.13 -6.70 -5.03
N TYR A 73 -7.06 -5.94 -5.30
CA TYR A 73 -5.77 -6.48 -5.72
C TYR A 73 -5.20 -7.46 -4.68
N LEU A 74 -5.20 -7.06 -3.40
CA LEU A 74 -4.69 -7.90 -2.31
C LEU A 74 -5.41 -9.25 -2.20
N GLU A 75 -6.73 -9.27 -2.44
CA GLU A 75 -7.53 -10.49 -2.37
C GLU A 75 -7.28 -11.42 -3.55
N ASN A 76 -7.36 -10.87 -4.76
CA ASN A 76 -7.46 -11.67 -5.98
C ASN A 76 -6.12 -11.98 -6.65
N HIS A 77 -5.08 -11.16 -6.41
CA HIS A 77 -3.83 -11.22 -7.19
C HIS A 77 -2.59 -11.51 -6.36
N MET A 78 -2.65 -11.40 -5.02
CA MET A 78 -1.55 -11.92 -4.21
C MET A 78 -1.54 -13.45 -4.26
N GLU A 79 -0.37 -14.01 -4.47
CA GLU A 79 -0.08 -15.44 -4.42
C GLU A 79 0.58 -15.81 -3.09
N THR A 80 0.50 -17.07 -2.68
CA THR A 80 1.21 -17.54 -1.48
C THR A 80 2.72 -17.32 -1.64
N GLY A 81 3.32 -16.63 -0.67
CA GLY A 81 4.70 -16.17 -0.67
C GLY A 81 4.89 -14.71 -1.09
N ASP A 82 3.86 -14.04 -1.62
CA ASP A 82 3.95 -12.63 -1.99
C ASP A 82 4.05 -11.72 -0.75
N VAL A 83 4.88 -10.68 -0.89
CA VAL A 83 5.08 -9.63 0.09
C VAL A 83 5.00 -8.29 -0.61
N LEU A 84 4.23 -7.36 -0.06
CA LEU A 84 4.21 -5.96 -0.45
C LEU A 84 4.50 -5.10 0.77
N GLU A 85 5.22 -4.00 0.57
CA GLU A 85 5.48 -2.99 1.60
C GLU A 85 4.99 -1.65 1.09
N ILE A 86 4.30 -0.88 1.94
CA ILE A 86 3.81 0.45 1.61
C ILE A 86 4.35 1.46 2.60
N TYR A 87 4.80 2.60 2.07
CA TYR A 87 5.13 3.79 2.84
C TYR A 87 4.42 5.00 2.24
N SER A 88 3.68 5.75 3.06
CA SER A 88 2.95 6.94 2.60
C SER A 88 3.41 8.19 3.34
N VAL A 89 3.71 9.25 2.60
CA VAL A 89 4.06 10.56 3.15
C VAL A 89 2.97 11.57 2.79
N PRO A 90 2.27 12.17 3.78
CA PRO A 90 1.16 13.10 3.52
C PRO A 90 1.56 14.37 2.77
N ASN A 91 2.83 14.77 2.87
CA ASN A 91 3.37 15.93 2.20
C ASN A 91 4.81 15.66 1.76
N GLN A 92 5.03 15.51 0.45
CA GLN A 92 6.35 15.22 -0.12
C GLN A 92 7.40 16.27 0.26
N HIS A 93 7.02 17.53 0.49
CA HIS A 93 7.96 18.59 0.91
C HIS A 93 8.52 18.39 2.32
N ALA A 94 7.86 17.56 3.13
CA ALA A 94 8.30 17.20 4.47
C ALA A 94 8.86 15.76 4.54
N PHE A 95 9.17 15.15 3.39
CA PHE A 95 9.58 13.75 3.29
C PHE A 95 10.65 13.32 4.30
N HIS A 96 11.78 14.02 4.36
CA HIS A 96 12.87 13.63 5.26
C HIS A 96 12.46 13.64 6.75
N SER A 97 11.55 14.54 7.14
CA SER A 97 11.02 14.58 8.51
C SER A 97 10.17 13.35 8.82
N TYR A 98 9.29 12.96 7.88
CA TYR A 98 8.48 11.75 8.00
C TYR A 98 9.33 10.48 7.97
N LYS A 99 10.29 10.40 7.04
CA LYS A 99 11.21 9.25 6.93
C LYS A 99 11.99 9.06 8.22
N LYS A 100 12.58 10.14 8.75
CA LYS A 100 13.32 10.11 10.01
C LYS A 100 12.46 9.59 11.16
N LYS A 101 11.23 10.08 11.31
CA LYS A 101 10.30 9.60 12.34
C LYS A 101 9.96 8.12 12.17
N ALA A 102 9.71 7.67 10.94
CA ALA A 102 9.42 6.28 10.64
C ALA A 102 10.62 5.34 10.92
N GLN A 103 11.85 5.85 10.87
CA GLN A 103 13.06 5.11 11.23
C GLN A 103 13.35 5.13 12.75
N GLU A 104 13.13 6.26 13.42
CA GLU A 104 13.43 6.42 14.85
C GLU A 104 12.37 5.81 15.77
N MET A 105 11.10 5.92 15.38
CA MET A 105 9.95 5.42 16.14
C MET A 105 8.95 4.75 15.19
N PRO A 106 9.32 3.58 14.61
CA PRO A 106 8.47 2.90 13.65
C PRO A 106 7.17 2.41 14.31
N GLU A 107 6.05 2.68 13.65
CA GLU A 107 4.74 2.07 13.93
C GLU A 107 4.34 1.18 12.76
N PRO A 108 4.98 0.00 12.59
CA PRO A 108 4.72 -0.87 11.45
C PRO A 108 3.35 -1.55 11.59
N ILE A 109 2.75 -1.84 10.45
CA ILE A 109 1.50 -2.59 10.37
C ILE A 109 1.77 -3.85 9.54
N GLU A 110 1.28 -5.00 9.99
CA GLU A 110 1.37 -6.25 9.24
C GLU A 110 -0.04 -6.75 8.93
N VAL A 111 -0.31 -7.03 7.65
CA VAL A 111 -1.57 -7.60 7.17
C VAL A 111 -1.27 -8.93 6.49
N ASN A 112 -1.75 -10.03 7.07
CA ASN A 112 -1.69 -11.33 6.44
C ASN A 112 -3.01 -11.58 5.70
N THR A 113 -2.98 -11.63 4.37
CA THR A 113 -4.15 -11.83 3.51
C THR A 113 -4.56 -13.31 3.42
N GLY A 114 -3.66 -14.26 3.70
CA GLY A 114 -3.96 -15.70 3.73
C GLY A 114 -4.69 -16.11 5.02
N ASN A 115 -4.19 -15.66 6.16
CA ASN A 115 -4.79 -15.94 7.48
C ASN A 115 -5.76 -14.85 7.96
N HIS A 116 -5.94 -13.78 7.18
CA HIS A 116 -6.81 -12.64 7.51
C HIS A 116 -6.49 -12.02 8.87
N THR A 117 -5.21 -11.74 9.15
CA THR A 117 -4.80 -11.10 10.40
C THR A 117 -4.27 -9.70 10.15
N TYR A 118 -4.53 -8.80 11.10
CA TYR A 118 -4.01 -7.44 11.11
C TYR A 118 -3.24 -7.24 12.43
N ARG A 119 -2.01 -6.73 12.36
CA ARG A 119 -1.18 -6.42 13.53
C ARG A 119 -0.73 -4.97 13.44
N ASP A 120 -0.85 -4.26 14.56
CA ASP A 120 -0.27 -2.93 14.76
C ASP A 120 0.39 -2.86 16.15
N ALA A 121 0.76 -1.65 16.59
CA ALA A 121 1.34 -1.41 17.91
C ALA A 121 0.42 -1.80 19.09
N SER A 122 -0.90 -1.88 18.88
CA SER A 122 -1.88 -2.24 19.90
C SER A 122 -2.05 -3.75 20.06
N GLY A 123 -1.72 -4.54 19.03
CA GLY A 123 -1.72 -5.99 19.10
C GLY A 123 -2.08 -6.69 17.79
N LEU A 124 -2.37 -7.99 17.90
CA LEU A 124 -2.78 -8.86 16.79
C LEU A 124 -4.31 -9.05 16.79
N TYR A 125 -4.93 -8.87 15.64
CA TYR A 125 -6.37 -8.96 15.43
C TYR A 125 -6.69 -9.95 14.32
N GLN A 126 -7.61 -10.88 14.60
CA GLN A 126 -8.18 -11.76 13.59
C GLN A 126 -9.33 -11.03 12.88
N LEU A 127 -9.22 -10.85 11.56
CA LEU A 127 -10.30 -10.35 10.71
C LEU A 127 -11.25 -11.49 10.35
N LYS A 128 -12.52 -11.17 10.14
CA LYS A 128 -13.53 -12.16 9.72
C LYS A 128 -13.25 -12.62 8.29
N PRO A 129 -12.99 -13.91 8.01
CA PRO A 129 -12.58 -14.38 6.67
C PRO A 129 -13.52 -13.98 5.52
N LYS A 130 -14.84 -14.02 5.74
CA LYS A 130 -15.81 -13.66 4.69
C LYS A 130 -15.98 -12.15 4.47
N LYS A 131 -15.38 -11.32 5.32
CA LYS A 131 -15.56 -9.86 5.36
C LYS A 131 -14.25 -9.13 5.64
N TRP A 132 -13.12 -9.78 5.42
CA TRP A 132 -11.83 -9.28 5.90
C TRP A 132 -11.46 -7.96 5.20
N LEU A 133 -11.78 -7.80 3.92
CA LEU A 133 -11.64 -6.53 3.20
C LEU A 133 -12.52 -5.42 3.78
N GLU A 134 -13.77 -5.72 4.13
CA GLU A 134 -14.70 -4.76 4.77
C GLU A 134 -14.18 -4.32 6.15
N GLU A 135 -13.58 -5.24 6.90
CA GLU A 135 -12.98 -4.92 8.19
C GLU A 135 -11.65 -4.18 8.05
N LEU A 136 -10.83 -4.53 7.06
CA LEU A 136 -9.56 -3.87 6.76
C LEU A 136 -9.79 -2.45 6.23
N SER A 137 -10.78 -2.22 5.36
CA SER A 137 -11.10 -0.88 4.84
C SER A 137 -11.54 0.12 5.91
N ARG A 138 -12.02 -0.38 7.06
CA ARG A 138 -12.36 0.42 8.25
C ARG A 138 -11.18 0.64 9.19
N ARG A 139 -10.02 0.03 8.93
CA ARG A 139 -8.79 0.19 9.72
C ARG A 139 -7.80 1.09 8.98
N ASN A 140 -6.93 1.74 9.74
CA ASN A 140 -5.82 2.50 9.17
C ASN A 140 -4.70 1.53 8.81
N TYR A 141 -4.67 1.03 7.57
CA TYR A 141 -3.54 0.22 7.07
C TYR A 141 -2.56 1.04 6.22
N ILE A 142 -2.79 2.35 6.05
CA ILE A 142 -1.83 3.27 5.45
C ILE A 142 -1.34 4.20 6.55
N THR A 143 -0.06 4.09 6.88
CA THR A 143 0.59 4.92 7.91
C THR A 143 1.76 5.69 7.31
N HIS A 144 2.07 6.81 7.96
CA HIS A 144 3.26 7.62 7.68
C HIS A 144 4.33 7.49 8.77
N HIS A 145 4.03 6.70 9.81
CA HIS A 145 4.90 6.42 10.95
C HIS A 145 5.67 5.12 10.81
N GLY A 146 5.49 4.36 9.73
CA GLY A 146 6.15 3.08 9.53
C GLY A 146 5.81 2.48 8.18
N ILE A 147 6.33 1.27 7.94
CA ILE A 147 5.98 0.45 6.78
C ILE A 147 4.74 -0.37 7.12
N THR A 148 3.78 -0.40 6.20
CA THR A 148 2.75 -1.44 6.20
C THR A 148 3.20 -2.59 5.32
N THR A 149 3.31 -3.79 5.88
CA THR A 149 3.67 -5.00 5.15
C THR A 149 2.42 -5.87 4.93
N PHE A 150 2.13 -6.19 3.68
CA PHE A 150 1.12 -7.16 3.28
C PHE A 150 1.82 -8.47 2.92
N VAL A 151 1.37 -9.58 3.50
CA VAL A 151 1.92 -10.92 3.23
C VAL A 151 0.79 -11.88 2.90
N LYS A 152 1.07 -12.91 2.11
CA LYS A 152 0.18 -14.06 1.95
C LYS A 152 0.95 -15.34 2.23
N TYR A 153 0.69 -15.97 3.36
CA TYR A 153 1.21 -17.29 3.72
C TYR A 153 0.07 -18.29 3.87
#